data_AF-A0AAJ5WKT7-F1
#
_entry.id   AF-A0AAJ5WKT7-F1
#
_cell.length_a   1.000
_cell.length_b   1.000
_cell.length_c   1.000
_cell.angle_alpha   90.00
_cell.angle_beta   90.00
_cell.angle_gamma   90.00
#
_symmetry.space_group_name_H-M   'P 1'
#
loop_
_entity.id
_entity.type
_entity.pdbx_description
1 polymer ?
#
loop_
_entity_poly.entity_id
_entity_poly.type
_entity_poly.pdbx_seq_one_letter_code
_entity_poly.pdbx_strand_id
1 'polypeptide(L)'
;MTTIFLDGIALGGDRVYVIAEAGNNHNGSLALARQLVDAAIAAGADCVKFQLRNREALYRRKADGSRAEDLGVEYIQDLLDKVELSLDEHREVRAYCAEKGITYLCTPWDEPSVDALADFDVAALKIASADLSNPYLIAKAASLGKPLILSTGMSFEHEIIRAIEQLNALGTPFALLHCNSAYPAPEADIQLGYLRRLQELHGLIGYSGHERGIAITLGAVALGARLVERHITLDRNMEGPDHLASLEPTEFRQLVDGIRQLELALPWQGPGRHASQGELLNRENLGKSVIAARDIPRGAALEQGMLRIASPGQGLPPYRLPELLGKPACRDIAQGDFLFESDLLERQTEQKLAFDMPIRWGVPVRYHDFLDYRRRIEPDLFEFHLSYRDLSLKPQPFLAEVDCSRLVVHAPELFENSELLDLVADDPAYRRRSIDNLQRVVDATLQIGEFFPAADARLIVANIGGFSADAPRPLAMRPELYERFHEACRQVDFAGTELIPQNMAPFPWHFGGQRHQNIFMMPDELATQAREHGLRLCLDLSHLQMTCFHFGLDFQAALALLLPHSAHLHVADAKGTNGEGVVMGTGDIDWPATWAQIGNHPEVSFIPEVWQGHKDHGAGFWSALQFLTRLS
;
A
#
# COMPACT_ATOMS: atom_id res chain seq x y z
N MET A 1 -17.39 -18.70 14.56
CA MET A 1 -16.24 -19.59 14.82
C MET A 1 -15.29 -18.87 15.75
N THR A 2 -14.65 -19.57 16.67
CA THR A 2 -13.62 -19.00 17.55
C THR A 2 -12.37 -18.71 16.72
N THR A 3 -11.89 -17.47 16.74
CA THR A 3 -10.61 -17.11 16.10
C THR A 3 -9.47 -17.83 16.82
N ILE A 4 -8.64 -18.57 16.08
CA ILE A 4 -7.45 -19.24 16.63
C ILE A 4 -6.29 -18.25 16.58
N PHE A 5 -5.57 -18.12 17.70
CA PHE A 5 -4.36 -17.30 17.77
C PHE A 5 -3.16 -18.21 18.05
N LEU A 6 -2.10 -18.07 17.26
CA LEU A 6 -0.78 -18.66 17.52
C LEU A 6 0.22 -17.52 17.67
N ASP A 7 0.79 -17.37 18.86
CA ASP A 7 1.76 -16.32 19.21
C ASP A 7 1.32 -14.90 18.79
N GLY A 8 0.04 -14.58 19.05
CA GLY A 8 -0.55 -13.28 18.73
C GLY A 8 -1.02 -13.11 17.29
N ILE A 9 -0.76 -14.08 16.41
CA ILE A 9 -1.21 -14.06 15.02
C ILE A 9 -2.58 -14.76 14.92
N ALA A 10 -3.59 -14.02 14.46
CA ALA A 10 -4.92 -14.56 14.17
C ALA A 10 -4.89 -15.42 12.89
N LEU A 11 -5.16 -16.72 13.01
CA LEU A 11 -5.32 -17.59 11.85
C LEU A 11 -6.62 -17.22 11.13
N GLY A 12 -6.54 -17.02 9.81
CA GLY A 12 -7.69 -16.61 9.00
C GLY A 12 -7.82 -15.10 8.79
N GLY A 13 -6.95 -14.29 9.41
CA GLY A 13 -6.91 -12.84 9.20
C GLY A 13 -6.27 -12.44 7.86
N ASP A 14 -5.91 -11.16 7.73
CA ASP A 14 -5.29 -10.63 6.51
C ASP A 14 -3.88 -11.20 6.27
N ARG A 15 -3.18 -11.58 7.34
CA ARG A 15 -1.86 -12.19 7.30
C ARG A 15 -1.96 -13.72 7.28
N VAL A 16 -1.44 -14.33 6.23
CA VAL A 16 -1.26 -15.78 6.07
C VAL A 16 -0.18 -16.27 7.02
N TYR A 17 -0.51 -17.34 7.75
CA TYR A 17 0.40 -18.02 8.67
C TYR A 17 1.24 -19.07 7.93
N VAL A 18 2.57 -18.96 8.00
CA VAL A 18 3.50 -19.81 7.24
C VAL A 18 4.25 -20.78 8.16
N ILE A 19 4.04 -22.08 7.92
CA ILE A 19 4.63 -23.19 8.65
C ILE A 19 5.78 -23.78 7.81
N ALA A 20 7.00 -23.68 8.32
CA ALA A 20 8.16 -24.39 7.80
C ALA A 20 8.21 -25.80 8.40
N GLU A 21 7.84 -26.80 7.60
CA GLU A 21 7.88 -28.20 8.03
C GLU A 21 9.32 -28.73 7.93
N ALA A 22 10.00 -28.83 9.08
CA ALA A 22 11.29 -29.50 9.16
C ALA A 22 11.10 -31.02 9.02
N GLY A 23 9.96 -31.56 9.46
CA GLY A 23 9.62 -32.98 9.31
C GLY A 23 10.73 -33.86 9.89
N ASN A 24 11.35 -34.67 9.03
CA ASN A 24 12.55 -35.47 9.34
C ASN A 24 13.81 -35.00 8.59
N ASN A 25 13.80 -33.82 7.94
CA ASN A 25 14.93 -33.29 7.15
C ASN A 25 16.15 -32.87 8.01
N HIS A 26 16.05 -33.05 9.33
CA HIS A 26 17.17 -32.95 10.27
C HIS A 26 18.01 -34.23 10.32
N ASN A 27 17.57 -35.32 9.68
CA ASN A 27 18.33 -36.57 9.54
C ASN A 27 18.86 -37.13 10.88
N GLY A 28 18.04 -37.09 11.93
CA GLY A 28 18.43 -37.55 13.28
C GLY A 28 19.48 -36.68 13.97
N SER A 29 19.79 -35.48 13.46
CA SER A 29 20.80 -34.59 14.03
C SER A 29 20.17 -33.34 14.64
N LEU A 30 20.33 -33.19 15.96
CA LEU A 30 19.95 -31.98 16.68
C LEU A 30 20.60 -30.71 16.10
N ALA A 31 21.85 -30.81 15.61
CA ALA A 31 22.54 -29.67 15.00
C ALA A 31 21.87 -29.23 13.70
N LEU A 32 21.46 -30.18 12.84
CA LEU A 32 20.73 -29.88 11.61
C LEU A 32 19.33 -29.34 11.92
N ALA A 33 18.65 -29.87 12.95
CA ALA A 33 17.37 -29.33 13.40
C ALA A 33 17.48 -27.85 13.79
N ARG A 34 18.52 -27.45 14.53
CA ARG A 34 18.77 -26.04 14.87
C ARG A 34 19.06 -25.19 13.64
N GLN A 35 19.81 -25.70 12.67
CA GLN A 35 20.07 -24.99 11.41
C GLN A 35 18.79 -24.80 10.57
N LEU A 36 17.89 -25.78 10.54
CA LEU A 36 16.58 -25.64 9.89
C LEU A 36 15.71 -24.57 10.58
N VAL A 37 15.77 -24.48 11.92
CA VAL A 37 15.10 -23.41 12.67
C VAL A 37 15.65 -22.04 12.26
N ASP A 38 16.98 -21.88 12.25
CA ASP A 38 17.61 -20.61 11.85
C ASP A 38 17.27 -20.25 10.39
N ALA A 39 17.24 -21.24 9.48
CA ALA A 39 16.87 -21.05 8.09
C ALA A 39 15.39 -20.62 7.92
N ALA A 40 14.48 -21.23 8.67
CA ALA A 40 13.06 -20.87 8.67
C ALA A 40 12.83 -19.43 9.15
N ILE A 41 13.52 -19.02 10.23
CA ILE A 41 13.47 -17.64 10.74
C ILE A 41 13.99 -16.65 9.69
N ALA A 42 15.16 -16.93 9.09
CA ALA A 42 15.75 -16.08 8.06
C ALA A 42 14.86 -15.96 6.81
N ALA A 43 14.11 -17.01 6.50
CA ALA A 43 13.13 -17.04 5.42
C ALA A 43 11.83 -16.29 5.75
N GLY A 44 11.59 -15.95 7.03
CA GLY A 44 10.39 -15.24 7.49
C GLY A 44 9.19 -16.14 7.78
N ALA A 45 9.43 -17.42 8.09
CA ALA A 45 8.39 -18.33 8.56
C ALA A 45 7.86 -17.90 9.94
N ASP A 46 6.59 -18.22 10.22
CA ASP A 46 5.96 -17.95 11.50
C ASP A 46 6.19 -19.07 12.52
N CYS A 47 6.41 -20.28 12.00
CA CYS A 47 6.46 -21.49 12.78
C CYS A 47 7.41 -22.50 12.14
N VAL A 48 8.08 -23.28 12.97
CA VAL A 48 8.78 -24.50 12.55
C VAL A 48 8.06 -25.71 13.10
N LYS A 49 7.77 -26.69 12.24
CA LYS A 49 7.03 -27.89 12.59
C LYS A 49 7.90 -29.14 12.45
N PHE A 50 7.79 -30.04 13.44
CA PHE A 50 8.48 -31.32 13.51
C PHE A 50 7.48 -32.48 13.58
N GLN A 51 7.97 -33.72 13.53
CA GLN A 51 7.15 -34.92 13.66
C GLN A 51 7.65 -35.77 14.84
N LEU A 52 6.74 -36.31 15.64
CA LEU A 52 7.06 -37.16 16.79
C LEU A 52 6.31 -38.48 16.69
N ARG A 53 7.05 -39.57 16.92
CA ARG A 53 6.55 -40.95 16.80
C ARG A 53 7.03 -41.79 17.96
N ASN A 54 6.15 -42.63 18.48
CA ASN A 54 6.51 -43.79 19.28
C ASN A 54 6.44 -45.02 18.38
N ARG A 55 7.60 -45.54 18.00
CA ARG A 55 7.75 -46.67 17.05
C ARG A 55 6.95 -47.91 17.46
N GLU A 56 6.89 -48.20 18.76
CA GLU A 56 6.20 -49.40 19.28
C GLU A 56 4.69 -49.26 19.24
N ALA A 57 4.17 -48.05 19.42
CA ALA A 57 2.74 -47.76 19.32
C ALA A 57 2.29 -47.62 17.86
N LEU A 58 3.14 -47.05 16.99
CA LEU A 58 2.79 -46.71 15.61
C LEU A 58 2.82 -47.91 14.67
N TYR A 59 3.85 -48.77 14.77
CA TYR A 59 4.03 -49.90 13.86
C TYR A 59 3.64 -51.21 14.51
N ARG A 60 2.82 -52.01 13.80
CA ARG A 60 2.40 -53.32 14.28
C ARG A 60 3.61 -54.25 14.44
N ARG A 61 3.58 -55.09 15.47
CA ARG A 61 4.42 -56.28 15.59
C ARG A 61 3.54 -57.51 15.44
N LYS A 62 3.98 -58.48 14.63
CA LYS A 62 3.30 -59.78 14.57
C LYS A 62 3.54 -60.54 15.88
N ALA A 63 2.66 -61.51 16.17
CA ALA A 63 2.73 -62.30 17.39
C ALA A 63 4.05 -63.10 17.55
N ASP A 64 4.75 -63.36 16.45
CA ASP A 64 6.07 -63.99 16.41
C ASP A 64 7.24 -63.02 16.59
N GLY A 65 6.96 -61.73 16.81
CA GLY A 65 7.94 -60.66 16.97
C GLY A 65 8.50 -60.10 15.66
N SER A 66 8.09 -60.63 14.50
CA SER A 66 8.55 -60.12 13.19
C SER A 66 7.90 -58.77 12.85
N ARG A 67 8.69 -57.94 12.14
CA ARG A 67 8.28 -56.64 11.59
C ARG A 67 8.08 -56.68 10.06
N ALA A 68 7.93 -57.88 9.49
CA ALA A 68 7.84 -58.05 8.04
C ALA A 68 6.53 -57.44 7.51
N GLU A 69 6.66 -56.42 6.66
CA GLU A 69 5.59 -55.66 6.04
C GLU A 69 5.73 -55.64 4.51
N ASP A 70 4.85 -54.93 3.81
CA ASP A 70 5.07 -54.63 2.40
C ASP A 70 6.33 -53.77 2.22
N LEU A 71 7.05 -53.97 1.12
CA LEU A 71 8.35 -53.34 0.82
C LEU A 71 8.40 -51.82 1.08
N GLY A 72 7.32 -51.09 0.76
CA GLY A 72 7.25 -49.65 0.99
C GLY A 72 7.24 -49.28 2.48
N VAL A 73 6.57 -50.07 3.31
CA VAL A 73 6.48 -49.86 4.76
C VAL A 73 7.80 -50.23 5.43
N GLU A 74 8.49 -51.27 4.95
CA GLU A 74 9.83 -51.63 5.43
C GLU A 74 10.85 -50.52 5.12
N TYR A 75 10.88 -50.03 3.88
CA TYR A 75 11.78 -48.94 3.47
C TYR A 75 11.58 -47.66 4.31
N ILE A 76 10.32 -47.27 4.56
CA ILE A 76 10.02 -46.10 5.40
C ILE A 76 10.44 -46.35 6.84
N GLN A 77 10.22 -47.55 7.38
CA GLN A 77 10.64 -47.88 8.74
C GLN A 77 12.16 -47.79 8.90
N ASP A 78 12.94 -48.36 7.98
CA ASP A 78 14.41 -48.33 8.01
C ASP A 78 14.96 -46.90 7.93
N LEU A 79 14.31 -46.03 7.14
CA LEU A 79 14.71 -44.64 7.02
C LEU A 79 14.43 -43.87 8.31
N LEU A 80 13.24 -44.03 8.89
CA LEU A 80 12.85 -43.41 10.15
C LEU A 80 13.77 -43.80 11.31
N ASP A 81 14.26 -45.04 11.37
CA ASP A 81 15.23 -45.49 12.37
C ASP A 81 16.55 -44.69 12.32
N LYS A 82 16.88 -44.07 11.18
CA LYS A 82 18.07 -43.21 11.03
C LYS A 82 17.79 -41.73 11.30
N VAL A 83 16.56 -41.27 11.06
CA VAL A 83 16.27 -39.82 10.94
C VAL A 83 15.44 -39.24 12.08
N GLU A 84 14.85 -40.05 12.95
CA GLU A 84 14.07 -39.56 14.10
C GLU A 84 14.97 -38.98 15.20
N LEU A 85 14.49 -37.92 15.86
CA LEU A 85 15.10 -37.38 17.08
C LEU A 85 14.50 -38.09 18.30
N SER A 86 15.30 -38.20 19.36
CA SER A 86 14.81 -38.63 20.66
C SER A 86 13.90 -37.58 21.31
N LEU A 87 13.14 -37.99 22.32
CA LEU A 87 12.26 -37.08 23.06
C LEU A 87 13.03 -35.94 23.74
N ASP A 88 14.23 -36.22 24.26
CA ASP A 88 15.09 -35.20 24.88
C ASP A 88 15.63 -34.21 23.84
N GLU A 89 16.01 -34.68 22.66
CA GLU A 89 16.41 -33.80 21.56
C GLU A 89 15.25 -32.92 21.09
N HIS A 90 14.02 -33.44 21.03
CA HIS A 90 12.85 -32.61 20.75
C HIS A 90 12.63 -31.53 21.83
N ARG A 91 12.87 -31.84 23.12
CA ARG A 91 12.83 -30.81 24.20
C ARG A 91 13.88 -29.73 23.96
N GLU A 92 15.08 -30.12 23.55
CA GLU A 92 16.15 -29.17 23.21
C GLU A 92 15.82 -28.30 21.99
N VAL A 93 15.24 -28.87 20.93
CA VAL A 93 14.80 -28.09 19.76
C VAL A 93 13.68 -27.12 20.14
N ARG A 94 12.69 -27.56 20.93
CA ARG A 94 11.62 -26.68 21.40
C ARG A 94 12.17 -25.53 22.23
N ALA A 95 13.13 -25.79 23.13
CA ALA A 95 13.78 -24.76 23.91
C ALA A 95 14.55 -23.77 23.02
N TYR A 96 15.21 -24.26 21.98
CA TYR A 96 15.89 -23.41 20.99
C TYR A 96 14.91 -22.52 20.21
N CYS A 97 13.76 -23.06 19.77
CA CYS A 97 12.71 -22.25 19.14
C CYS A 97 12.21 -21.13 20.06
N ALA A 98 12.00 -21.43 21.35
CA ALA A 98 11.59 -20.45 22.35
C ALA A 98 12.65 -19.35 22.57
N GLU A 99 13.93 -19.72 22.63
CA GLU A 99 15.05 -18.76 22.70
C GLU A 99 15.08 -17.82 21.49
N LYS A 100 14.77 -18.35 20.30
CA LYS A 100 14.75 -17.61 19.04
C LYS A 100 13.46 -16.84 18.77
N GLY A 101 12.43 -17.03 19.60
CA GLY A 101 11.13 -16.38 19.44
C GLY A 101 10.32 -16.87 18.24
N ILE A 102 10.43 -18.16 17.86
CA ILE A 102 9.62 -18.78 16.81
C ILE A 102 8.77 -19.92 17.39
N THR A 103 7.53 -20.08 16.90
CA THR A 103 6.64 -21.15 17.35
C THR A 103 7.20 -22.53 17.00
N TYR A 104 7.24 -23.42 17.98
CA TYR A 104 7.44 -24.86 17.76
C TYR A 104 6.08 -25.54 17.67
N LEU A 105 5.81 -26.21 16.55
CA LEU A 105 4.69 -27.14 16.39
C LEU A 105 5.20 -28.56 16.15
N CYS A 106 4.33 -29.53 16.43
CA CYS A 106 4.66 -30.92 16.18
C CYS A 106 3.43 -31.72 15.74
N THR A 107 3.67 -32.71 14.89
CA THR A 107 2.69 -33.73 14.48
C THR A 107 2.93 -35.00 15.28
N PRO A 108 2.06 -35.35 16.25
CA PRO A 108 2.08 -36.67 16.87
C PRO A 108 1.47 -37.70 15.92
N TRP A 109 2.09 -38.87 15.80
CA TRP A 109 1.57 -39.99 15.00
C TRP A 109 0.86 -41.06 15.83
N ASP A 110 0.87 -40.93 17.15
CA ASP A 110 0.36 -41.93 18.09
C ASP A 110 0.03 -41.30 19.45
N GLU A 111 -0.73 -42.01 20.28
CA GLU A 111 -1.18 -41.51 21.59
C GLU A 111 -0.02 -41.19 22.55
N PRO A 112 1.06 -42.00 22.68
CA PRO A 112 2.21 -41.64 23.49
C PRO A 112 2.88 -40.34 23.03
N SER A 113 2.93 -40.08 21.72
CA SER A 113 3.45 -38.83 21.18
C SER A 113 2.54 -37.65 21.53
N VAL A 114 1.22 -37.82 21.59
CA VAL A 114 0.30 -36.78 22.11
C VAL A 114 0.59 -36.49 23.58
N ASP A 115 0.77 -37.53 24.40
CA ASP A 115 1.10 -37.38 25.83
C ASP A 115 2.43 -36.64 26.02
N ALA A 116 3.44 -36.98 25.24
CA ALA A 116 4.72 -36.28 25.23
C ALA A 116 4.59 -34.79 24.85
N LEU A 117 3.73 -34.45 23.89
CA LEU A 117 3.50 -33.07 23.47
C LEU A 117 2.69 -32.25 24.48
N ALA A 118 1.90 -32.91 25.35
CA ALA A 118 1.24 -32.24 26.47
C ALA A 118 2.29 -31.63 27.43
N ASP A 119 3.38 -32.35 27.69
CA ASP A 119 4.49 -31.87 28.52
C ASP A 119 5.27 -30.70 27.87
N PHE A 120 5.23 -30.60 26.53
CA PHE A 120 5.95 -29.55 25.80
C PHE A 120 5.18 -28.23 25.75
N ASP A 121 3.90 -28.24 26.14
CA ASP A 121 2.98 -27.11 26.09
C ASP A 121 2.96 -26.41 24.70
N VAL A 122 2.75 -27.21 23.65
CA VAL A 122 2.66 -26.69 22.28
C VAL A 122 1.41 -25.81 22.10
N ALA A 123 1.52 -24.79 21.25
CA ALA A 123 0.43 -23.84 21.00
C ALA A 123 -0.76 -24.46 20.24
N ALA A 124 -0.48 -25.44 19.38
CA ALA A 124 -1.46 -26.24 18.64
C ALA A 124 -0.85 -27.61 18.31
N LEU A 125 -1.68 -28.55 17.85
CA LEU A 125 -1.21 -29.82 17.29
C LEU A 125 -1.59 -29.92 15.82
N LYS A 126 -0.67 -30.47 15.03
CA LYS A 126 -0.94 -30.83 13.64
C LYS A 126 -1.36 -32.29 13.56
N ILE A 127 -2.50 -32.59 12.95
CA ILE A 127 -2.92 -33.96 12.60
C ILE A 127 -2.53 -34.22 11.14
N ALA A 128 -1.80 -35.31 10.93
CA ALA A 128 -1.37 -35.73 9.59
C ALA A 128 -2.56 -36.19 8.75
N SER A 129 -2.42 -36.11 7.42
CA SER A 129 -3.39 -36.67 6.46
C SER A 129 -3.72 -38.15 6.74
N ALA A 130 -2.73 -38.92 7.23
CA ALA A 130 -2.90 -40.34 7.57
C ALA A 130 -3.87 -40.58 8.75
N ASP A 131 -4.05 -39.58 9.61
CA ASP A 131 -4.82 -39.67 10.85
C ASP A 131 -6.14 -38.89 10.79
N LEU A 132 -6.50 -38.31 9.63
CA LEU A 132 -7.79 -37.61 9.50
C LEU A 132 -8.97 -38.55 9.78
N SER A 133 -8.87 -39.82 9.37
CA SER A 133 -9.87 -40.85 9.60
C SER A 133 -9.67 -41.62 10.91
N ASN A 134 -8.78 -41.14 11.80
CA ASN A 134 -8.50 -41.73 13.10
C ASN A 134 -9.19 -40.94 14.23
N PRO A 135 -10.48 -41.22 14.53
CA PRO A 135 -11.23 -40.45 15.51
C PRO A 135 -10.65 -40.57 16.93
N TYR A 136 -9.93 -41.65 17.23
CA TYR A 136 -9.35 -41.87 18.55
C TYR A 136 -8.16 -40.95 18.81
N LEU A 137 -7.24 -40.84 17.85
CA LEU A 137 -6.12 -39.91 17.95
C LEU A 137 -6.60 -38.45 17.94
N ILE A 138 -7.60 -38.11 17.11
CA ILE A 138 -8.22 -36.79 17.11
C ILE A 138 -8.80 -36.44 18.49
N ALA A 139 -9.56 -37.36 19.10
CA ALA A 139 -10.13 -37.14 20.44
C ALA A 139 -9.06 -37.00 21.51
N LYS A 140 -7.99 -37.81 21.43
CA LYS A 140 -6.84 -37.72 22.34
C LYS A 140 -6.13 -36.37 22.21
N ALA A 141 -5.83 -35.92 20.99
CA ALA A 141 -5.21 -34.61 20.76
C ALA A 141 -6.11 -33.45 21.21
N ALA A 142 -7.41 -33.52 20.92
CA ALA A 142 -8.41 -32.55 21.37
C ALA A 142 -8.52 -32.45 22.90
N SER A 143 -8.27 -33.54 23.62
CA SER A 143 -8.32 -33.56 25.09
C SER A 143 -7.29 -32.66 25.76
N LEU A 144 -6.24 -32.23 25.02
CA LEU A 144 -5.26 -31.25 25.50
C LEU A 144 -5.82 -29.81 25.56
N GLY A 145 -7.02 -29.57 25.01
CA GLY A 145 -7.65 -28.24 24.97
C GLY A 145 -6.94 -27.25 24.04
N LYS A 146 -6.05 -27.73 23.17
CA LYS A 146 -5.31 -26.94 22.19
C LYS A 146 -6.01 -26.98 20.81
N PRO A 147 -5.86 -25.94 19.98
CA PRO A 147 -6.35 -25.96 18.61
C PRO A 147 -5.67 -27.05 17.76
N LEU A 148 -6.39 -27.56 16.76
CA LEU A 148 -5.90 -28.59 15.85
C LEU A 148 -5.78 -28.06 14.41
N ILE A 149 -4.71 -28.42 13.71
CA ILE A 149 -4.53 -28.14 12.29
C ILE A 149 -4.52 -29.49 11.57
N LEU A 150 -5.43 -29.75 10.64
CA LEU A 150 -5.58 -31.07 10.02
C LEU A 150 -5.30 -30.97 8.52
N SER A 151 -4.42 -31.82 7.99
CA SER A 151 -4.32 -31.99 6.53
C SER A 151 -5.36 -32.99 6.03
N THR A 152 -5.90 -32.76 4.83
CA THR A 152 -6.98 -33.58 4.26
C THR A 152 -6.53 -34.48 3.10
N GLY A 153 -5.22 -34.73 2.97
CA GLY A 153 -4.71 -35.60 1.90
C GLY A 153 -5.12 -37.05 2.10
N MET A 154 -5.16 -37.84 1.03
CA MET A 154 -5.59 -39.26 1.04
C MET A 154 -7.05 -39.51 1.45
N SER A 155 -7.82 -38.47 1.74
CA SER A 155 -9.18 -38.58 2.25
C SER A 155 -10.23 -38.28 1.19
N PHE A 156 -11.36 -38.97 1.27
CA PHE A 156 -12.58 -38.60 0.56
C PHE A 156 -13.36 -37.52 1.32
N GLU A 157 -14.20 -36.74 0.62
CA GLU A 157 -14.96 -35.65 1.24
C GLU A 157 -15.81 -36.11 2.44
N HIS A 158 -16.41 -37.30 2.38
CA HIS A 158 -17.22 -37.82 3.49
C HIS A 158 -16.41 -38.12 4.77
N GLU A 159 -15.11 -38.37 4.65
CA GLU A 159 -14.21 -38.55 5.80
C GLU A 159 -13.83 -37.19 6.41
N ILE A 160 -13.59 -36.19 5.55
CA ILE A 160 -13.37 -34.79 5.96
C ILE A 160 -14.59 -34.27 6.75
N ILE A 161 -15.81 -34.52 6.23
CA ILE A 161 -17.06 -34.12 6.91
C ILE A 161 -17.17 -34.80 8.28
N ARG A 162 -16.86 -36.09 8.40
CA ARG A 162 -16.88 -36.80 9.69
C ARG A 162 -15.89 -36.22 10.70
N ALA A 163 -14.68 -35.87 10.25
CA ALA A 163 -13.69 -35.22 11.12
C ALA A 163 -14.17 -33.85 11.61
N ILE A 164 -14.80 -33.05 10.72
CA ILE A 164 -15.42 -31.76 11.07
C ILE A 164 -16.53 -31.96 12.12
N GLU A 165 -17.44 -32.91 11.90
CA GLU A 165 -18.52 -33.23 12.84
C GLU A 165 -17.98 -33.62 14.21
N GLN A 166 -16.94 -34.45 14.25
CA GLN A 166 -16.29 -34.86 15.49
C GLN A 166 -15.65 -33.68 16.23
N LEU A 167 -14.87 -32.84 15.54
CA LEU A 167 -14.20 -31.69 16.14
C LEU A 167 -15.20 -30.66 16.69
N ASN A 168 -16.29 -30.44 15.95
CA ASN A 168 -17.40 -29.60 16.41
C ASN A 168 -18.08 -30.17 17.66
N ALA A 169 -18.32 -31.49 17.70
CA ALA A 169 -18.90 -32.15 18.88
C ALA A 169 -17.98 -32.08 20.10
N LEU A 170 -16.66 -32.11 19.89
CA LEU A 170 -15.65 -31.94 20.94
C LEU A 170 -15.44 -30.46 21.34
N GLY A 171 -16.04 -29.50 20.63
CA GLY A 171 -15.84 -28.07 20.86
C GLY A 171 -14.39 -27.61 20.63
N THR A 172 -13.63 -28.33 19.80
CA THR A 172 -12.20 -28.06 19.56
C THR A 172 -12.05 -27.07 18.40
N PRO A 173 -11.34 -25.93 18.57
CA PRO A 173 -11.02 -25.05 17.45
C PRO A 173 -10.07 -25.73 16.46
N PHE A 174 -10.33 -25.62 15.15
CA PHE A 174 -9.47 -26.26 14.16
C PHE A 174 -9.32 -25.48 12.84
N ALA A 175 -8.32 -25.86 12.06
CA ALA A 175 -8.09 -25.44 10.68
C ALA A 175 -7.96 -26.67 9.76
N LEU A 176 -8.38 -26.56 8.50
CA LEU A 176 -8.24 -27.62 7.49
C LEU A 176 -7.26 -27.20 6.40
N LEU A 177 -6.27 -28.04 6.10
CA LEU A 177 -5.33 -27.81 5.02
C LEU A 177 -5.62 -28.75 3.86
N HIS A 178 -5.93 -28.17 2.70
CA HIS A 178 -5.93 -28.90 1.44
C HIS A 178 -4.54 -29.48 1.19
N CYS A 179 -4.46 -30.74 0.78
CA CYS A 179 -3.20 -31.48 0.68
C CYS A 179 -3.31 -32.60 -0.35
N ASN A 180 -2.26 -32.78 -1.15
CA ASN A 180 -2.02 -34.02 -1.90
C ASN A 180 -0.78 -34.69 -1.30
N SER A 181 -0.93 -35.93 -0.81
CA SER A 181 0.12 -36.67 -0.08
C SER A 181 1.09 -37.46 -1.00
N ALA A 182 1.39 -36.93 -2.19
CA ALA A 182 2.47 -37.42 -3.05
C ALA A 182 3.71 -36.55 -2.87
N TYR A 183 4.90 -37.15 -2.86
CA TYR A 183 6.16 -36.49 -2.51
C TYR A 183 7.23 -36.74 -3.59
N PRO A 184 7.46 -35.79 -4.52
CA PRO A 184 6.68 -34.60 -4.76
C PRO A 184 5.36 -34.84 -5.53
N ALA A 185 4.35 -34.02 -5.27
CA ALA A 185 3.05 -34.10 -5.91
C ALA A 185 3.08 -33.56 -7.35
N PRO A 186 2.59 -34.31 -8.36
CA PRO A 186 2.38 -33.79 -9.70
C PRO A 186 1.36 -32.65 -9.70
N GLU A 187 1.64 -31.58 -10.43
CA GLU A 187 0.81 -30.36 -10.43
C GLU A 187 -0.65 -30.63 -10.82
N ALA A 188 -0.85 -31.56 -11.76
CA ALA A 188 -2.18 -31.99 -12.22
C ALA A 188 -3.02 -32.67 -11.13
N ASP A 189 -2.41 -33.27 -10.13
CA ASP A 189 -3.11 -34.02 -9.07
C ASP A 189 -3.43 -33.15 -7.85
N ILE A 190 -2.94 -31.91 -7.80
CA ILE A 190 -3.12 -31.04 -6.65
C ILE A 190 -4.55 -30.52 -6.55
N GLN A 191 -5.22 -30.25 -7.67
CA GLN A 191 -6.65 -29.90 -7.68
C GLN A 191 -7.01 -28.70 -6.78
N LEU A 192 -6.29 -27.58 -6.87
CA LEU A 192 -6.49 -26.37 -6.04
C LEU A 192 -7.93 -25.84 -6.02
N GLY A 193 -8.75 -26.16 -7.03
CA GLY A 193 -10.17 -25.82 -7.05
C GLY A 193 -10.96 -26.35 -5.85
N TYR A 194 -10.48 -27.42 -5.19
CA TYR A 194 -11.09 -27.98 -3.99
C TYR A 194 -11.03 -27.05 -2.76
N LEU A 195 -10.11 -26.06 -2.74
CA LEU A 195 -10.08 -25.04 -1.68
C LEU A 195 -11.41 -24.28 -1.56
N ARG A 196 -12.09 -24.00 -2.68
CA ARG A 196 -13.41 -23.38 -2.68
C ARG A 196 -14.46 -24.26 -2.01
N ARG A 197 -14.38 -25.58 -2.24
CA ARG A 197 -15.26 -26.54 -1.57
C ARG A 197 -14.96 -26.63 -0.08
N LEU A 198 -13.69 -26.64 0.33
CA LEU A 198 -13.33 -26.61 1.74
C LEU A 198 -13.80 -25.34 2.45
N GLN A 199 -13.78 -24.17 1.79
CA GLN A 199 -14.32 -22.91 2.32
C GLN A 199 -15.82 -22.97 2.64
N GLU A 200 -16.59 -23.75 1.88
CA GLU A 200 -18.02 -23.99 2.16
C GLU A 200 -18.21 -24.89 3.39
N LEU A 201 -17.25 -25.77 3.67
CA LEU A 201 -17.30 -26.72 4.79
C LEU A 201 -16.75 -26.11 6.09
N HIS A 202 -15.76 -25.22 6.01
CA HIS A 202 -15.11 -24.62 7.16
C HIS A 202 -14.55 -23.23 6.88
N GLY A 203 -14.65 -22.32 7.85
CA GLY A 203 -14.25 -20.92 7.69
C GLY A 203 -12.75 -20.67 7.78
N LEU A 204 -11.96 -21.65 8.25
CA LEU A 204 -10.51 -21.53 8.39
C LEU A 204 -9.80 -22.61 7.59
N ILE A 205 -9.43 -22.26 6.36
CA ILE A 205 -8.75 -23.17 5.43
C ILE A 205 -7.32 -22.73 5.13
N GLY A 206 -6.49 -23.70 4.78
CA GLY A 206 -5.13 -23.47 4.32
C GLY A 206 -4.67 -24.53 3.33
N TYR A 207 -3.36 -24.59 3.12
CA TYR A 207 -2.73 -25.47 2.15
C TYR A 207 -1.47 -26.10 2.72
N SER A 208 -1.33 -27.42 2.58
CA SER A 208 -0.12 -28.19 2.88
C SER A 208 0.40 -28.77 1.58
N GLY A 209 1.53 -28.23 1.12
CA GLY A 209 2.06 -28.46 -0.21
C GLY A 209 3.23 -29.44 -0.24
N HIS A 210 3.20 -30.33 -1.23
CA HIS A 210 4.30 -31.27 -1.55
C HIS A 210 4.72 -31.21 -3.01
N GLU A 211 4.25 -30.20 -3.75
CA GLU A 211 4.64 -29.92 -5.13
C GLU A 211 6.08 -29.41 -5.26
N ARG A 212 6.56 -29.28 -6.49
CA ARG A 212 7.82 -28.60 -6.81
C ARG A 212 7.61 -27.08 -6.95
N GLY A 213 8.58 -26.30 -6.48
CA GLY A 213 8.56 -24.84 -6.56
C GLY A 213 7.46 -24.22 -5.68
N ILE A 214 7.12 -22.96 -5.97
CA ILE A 214 6.27 -22.14 -5.09
C ILE A 214 4.95 -21.69 -5.74
N ALA A 215 4.80 -21.88 -7.05
CA ALA A 215 3.70 -21.29 -7.82
C ALA A 215 2.31 -21.77 -7.35
N ILE A 216 2.19 -23.07 -7.05
CA ILE A 216 0.93 -23.66 -6.60
C ILE A 216 0.56 -23.17 -5.20
N THR A 217 1.52 -23.12 -4.28
CA THR A 217 1.31 -22.56 -2.94
C THR A 217 0.84 -21.11 -3.00
N LEU A 218 1.46 -20.26 -3.83
CA LEU A 218 1.01 -18.88 -4.06
C LEU A 218 -0.42 -18.83 -4.64
N GLY A 219 -0.73 -19.73 -5.59
CA GLY A 219 -2.08 -19.91 -6.12
C GLY A 219 -3.11 -20.29 -5.05
N ALA A 220 -2.73 -21.13 -4.08
CA ALA A 220 -3.59 -21.51 -2.96
C ALA A 220 -3.94 -20.29 -2.07
N VAL A 221 -2.96 -19.41 -1.80
CA VAL A 221 -3.17 -18.15 -1.06
C VAL A 221 -4.13 -17.23 -1.80
N ALA A 222 -3.94 -17.06 -3.12
CA ALA A 222 -4.84 -16.28 -3.95
C ALA A 222 -6.28 -16.84 -3.98
N LEU A 223 -6.44 -18.15 -3.79
CA LEU A 223 -7.75 -18.82 -3.68
C LEU A 223 -8.33 -18.80 -2.25
N GLY A 224 -7.66 -18.14 -1.30
CA GLY A 224 -8.18 -17.89 0.04
C GLY A 224 -7.63 -18.82 1.13
N ALA A 225 -6.55 -19.57 0.88
CA ALA A 225 -5.80 -20.21 1.96
C ALA A 225 -5.22 -19.13 2.90
N ARG A 226 -5.35 -19.34 4.21
CA ARG A 226 -4.83 -18.43 5.26
C ARG A 226 -3.79 -19.06 6.17
N LEU A 227 -3.49 -20.33 5.91
CA LEU A 227 -2.36 -21.04 6.48
C LEU A 227 -1.66 -21.77 5.35
N VAL A 228 -0.34 -21.76 5.34
CA VAL A 228 0.49 -22.45 4.35
C VAL A 228 1.52 -23.29 5.08
N GLU A 229 1.65 -24.55 4.69
CA GLU A 229 2.64 -25.49 5.20
C GLU A 229 3.46 -26.04 4.03
N ARG A 230 4.79 -25.91 4.11
CA ARG A 230 5.73 -26.41 3.12
C ARG A 230 6.94 -27.00 3.82
N HIS A 231 7.44 -28.12 3.31
CA HIS A 231 8.68 -28.69 3.83
C HIS A 231 9.87 -27.76 3.53
N ILE A 232 10.79 -27.63 4.50
CA ILE A 232 12.05 -26.91 4.37
C ILE A 232 13.23 -27.87 4.50
N THR A 233 14.26 -27.69 3.69
CA THR A 233 15.51 -28.45 3.77
C THR A 233 16.72 -27.54 3.60
N LEU A 234 17.90 -28.01 4.04
CA LEU A 234 19.17 -27.33 3.79
C LEU A 234 19.78 -27.74 2.44
N ASP A 235 19.46 -28.94 1.96
CA ASP A 235 19.92 -29.49 0.67
C ASP A 235 18.95 -30.59 0.22
N ARG A 236 18.41 -30.47 -0.99
CA ARG A 236 17.50 -31.47 -1.58
C ARG A 236 18.16 -32.82 -1.89
N ASN A 237 19.49 -32.88 -1.94
CA ASN A 237 20.25 -34.09 -2.28
C ASN A 237 20.55 -34.98 -1.07
N MET A 238 20.21 -34.56 0.15
CA MET A 238 20.37 -35.37 1.35
C MET A 238 19.46 -36.61 1.33
N GLU A 239 19.88 -37.69 2.00
CA GLU A 239 19.10 -38.93 2.13
C GLU A 239 17.87 -38.68 3.01
N GLY A 240 16.67 -38.96 2.51
CA GLY A 240 15.45 -38.86 3.29
C GLY A 240 14.22 -38.83 2.40
N PRO A 241 13.02 -39.04 2.96
CA PRO A 241 11.81 -39.21 2.16
C PRO A 241 11.29 -37.88 1.60
N ASP A 242 11.56 -36.78 2.30
CA ASP A 242 10.89 -35.50 2.08
C ASP A 242 11.79 -34.45 1.40
N HIS A 243 13.11 -34.64 1.36
CA HIS A 243 14.06 -33.66 0.80
C HIS A 243 13.70 -33.25 -0.63
N LEU A 244 13.31 -34.20 -1.47
CA LEU A 244 12.98 -33.94 -2.87
C LEU A 244 11.75 -33.02 -3.05
N ALA A 245 10.80 -33.06 -2.12
CA ALA A 245 9.60 -32.22 -2.12
C ALA A 245 9.79 -30.91 -1.33
N SER A 246 10.90 -30.78 -0.59
CA SER A 246 11.18 -29.64 0.29
C SER A 246 11.68 -28.41 -0.49
N LEU A 247 11.52 -27.22 0.09
CA LEU A 247 12.12 -25.98 -0.41
C LEU A 247 13.45 -25.73 0.30
N GLU A 248 14.46 -25.29 -0.43
CA GLU A 248 15.70 -24.77 0.15
C GLU A 248 15.47 -23.36 0.72
N PRO A 249 16.35 -22.83 1.61
CA PRO A 249 16.07 -21.60 2.35
C PRO A 249 15.76 -20.39 1.46
N THR A 250 16.44 -20.27 0.31
CA THR A 250 16.19 -19.20 -0.66
C THR A 250 14.82 -19.30 -1.33
N GLU A 251 14.39 -20.51 -1.67
CA GLU A 251 13.07 -20.75 -2.28
C GLU A 251 11.96 -20.56 -1.25
N PHE A 252 12.19 -20.96 0.01
CA PHE A 252 11.25 -20.72 1.10
C PHE A 252 11.10 -19.21 1.36
N ARG A 253 12.19 -18.44 1.31
CA ARG A 253 12.13 -16.98 1.41
C ARG A 253 11.34 -16.37 0.26
N GLN A 254 11.56 -16.81 -0.98
CA GLN A 254 10.78 -16.37 -2.14
C GLN A 254 9.28 -16.67 -1.99
N LEU A 255 8.94 -17.82 -1.41
CA LEU A 255 7.55 -18.15 -1.08
C LEU A 255 6.97 -17.14 -0.09
N VAL A 256 7.66 -16.88 1.03
CA VAL A 256 7.19 -15.93 2.05
C VAL A 256 7.03 -14.53 1.46
N ASP A 257 8.04 -14.02 0.73
CA ASP A 257 7.97 -12.70 0.10
C ASP A 257 6.81 -12.61 -0.90
N GLY A 258 6.58 -13.66 -1.69
CA GLY A 258 5.44 -13.74 -2.62
C GLY A 258 4.09 -13.74 -1.90
N ILE A 259 3.98 -14.43 -0.75
CA ILE A 259 2.78 -14.38 0.10
C ILE A 259 2.54 -12.95 0.61
N ARG A 260 3.58 -12.26 1.10
CA ARG A 260 3.45 -10.86 1.58
C ARG A 260 3.03 -9.90 0.45
N GLN A 261 3.50 -10.12 -0.78
CA GLN A 261 3.03 -9.34 -1.94
C GLN A 261 1.56 -9.61 -2.27
N LEU A 262 1.11 -10.86 -2.18
CA LEU A 262 -0.31 -11.21 -2.40
C LEU A 262 -1.23 -10.58 -1.35
N GLU A 263 -0.81 -10.52 -0.09
CA GLU A 263 -1.57 -9.85 0.98
C GLU A 263 -1.81 -8.38 0.67
N LEU A 264 -0.85 -7.70 0.04
CA LEU A 264 -0.99 -6.31 -0.40
C LEU A 264 -1.86 -6.16 -1.66
N ALA A 265 -1.86 -7.16 -2.55
CA ALA A 265 -2.48 -7.08 -3.87
C ALA A 265 -3.93 -7.61 -3.94
N LEU A 266 -4.31 -8.53 -3.04
CA LEU A 266 -5.64 -9.14 -3.00
C LEU A 266 -6.79 -8.30 -2.41
N PRO A 267 -6.60 -7.29 -1.54
CA PRO A 267 -7.73 -6.66 -0.85
C PRO A 267 -8.56 -5.81 -1.81
N TRP A 268 -9.67 -6.38 -2.30
CA TRP A 268 -10.79 -5.67 -2.89
C TRP A 268 -12.09 -6.25 -2.31
N GLN A 269 -12.91 -5.40 -1.69
CA GLN A 269 -14.15 -5.80 -1.01
C GLN A 269 -15.38 -4.94 -1.43
N GLY A 270 -15.24 -4.10 -2.45
CA GLY A 270 -16.26 -3.13 -2.85
C GLY A 270 -17.20 -3.64 -3.95
N PRO A 271 -18.33 -2.94 -4.23
CA PRO A 271 -19.27 -3.33 -5.28
C PRO A 271 -18.80 -3.01 -6.71
N GLY A 272 -17.68 -2.30 -6.88
CA GLY A 272 -17.22 -1.81 -8.18
C GLY A 272 -15.72 -1.55 -8.25
N ARG A 273 -15.25 -1.37 -9.50
CA ARG A 273 -13.86 -1.01 -9.81
C ARG A 273 -13.65 0.49 -9.63
N HIS A 274 -12.52 0.84 -9.05
CA HIS A 274 -12.02 2.21 -8.99
C HIS A 274 -10.69 2.28 -9.74
N ALA A 275 -10.46 3.35 -10.50
CA ALA A 275 -9.16 3.61 -11.11
C ALA A 275 -8.25 4.25 -10.05
N SER A 276 -7.01 3.77 -9.96
CA SER A 276 -5.98 4.39 -9.12
C SER A 276 -5.62 5.80 -9.63
N GLN A 277 -5.02 6.62 -8.78
CA GLN A 277 -4.52 7.96 -9.17
C GLN A 277 -3.59 7.89 -10.41
N GLY A 278 -2.66 6.93 -10.43
CA GLY A 278 -1.79 6.67 -11.59
C GLY A 278 -2.55 6.29 -12.86
N GLU A 279 -3.63 5.50 -12.75
CA GLU A 279 -4.51 5.22 -13.89
C GLU A 279 -5.28 6.47 -14.35
N LEU A 280 -5.73 7.33 -13.44
CA LEU A 280 -6.44 8.58 -13.77
C LEU A 280 -5.54 9.57 -14.52
N LEU A 281 -4.28 9.69 -14.10
CA LEU A 281 -3.23 10.44 -14.81
C LEU A 281 -3.06 9.96 -16.25
N ASN A 282 -2.93 8.65 -16.44
CA ASN A 282 -2.80 8.06 -17.77
C ASN A 282 -4.08 8.19 -18.59
N ARG A 283 -5.26 8.06 -17.96
CA ARG A 283 -6.56 8.26 -18.60
C ARG A 283 -6.70 9.67 -19.12
N GLU A 284 -6.17 10.67 -18.43
CA GLU A 284 -6.13 12.04 -18.92
C GLU A 284 -5.24 12.15 -20.15
N ASN A 285 -3.98 11.71 -20.05
CA ASN A 285 -3.01 11.92 -21.13
C ASN A 285 -3.37 11.13 -22.40
N LEU A 286 -3.84 9.89 -22.25
CA LEU A 286 -4.08 8.95 -23.35
C LEU A 286 -5.55 8.85 -23.76
N GLY A 287 -6.46 9.31 -22.91
CA GLY A 287 -7.89 9.29 -23.16
C GLY A 287 -8.31 10.20 -24.31
N LYS A 288 -9.61 10.17 -24.57
CA LYS A 288 -10.26 10.99 -25.58
C LYS A 288 -11.35 11.81 -24.93
N SER A 289 -11.61 12.97 -25.50
CA SER A 289 -12.70 13.86 -25.13
C SER A 289 -13.45 14.34 -26.36
N VAL A 290 -14.67 14.82 -26.12
CA VAL A 290 -15.42 15.61 -27.09
C VAL A 290 -14.80 17.00 -27.16
N ILE A 291 -14.49 17.45 -28.38
CA ILE A 291 -13.96 18.79 -28.66
C ILE A 291 -14.73 19.45 -29.80
N ALA A 292 -14.64 20.77 -29.89
CA ALA A 292 -15.19 21.51 -31.01
C ALA A 292 -14.38 21.25 -32.29
N ALA A 293 -15.06 20.89 -33.37
CA ALA A 293 -14.47 20.68 -34.69
C ALA A 293 -14.24 22.00 -35.46
N ARG A 294 -14.90 23.08 -35.03
CA ARG A 294 -14.88 24.45 -35.56
C ARG A 294 -15.34 25.41 -34.47
N ASP A 295 -15.19 26.71 -34.68
CA ASP A 295 -15.74 27.71 -33.75
C ASP A 295 -17.27 27.59 -33.65
N ILE A 296 -17.80 27.63 -32.42
CA ILE A 296 -19.22 27.54 -32.10
C ILE A 296 -19.59 28.77 -31.27
N PRO A 297 -20.41 29.69 -31.82
CA PRO A 297 -20.82 30.87 -31.08
C PRO A 297 -21.83 30.51 -29.98
N ARG A 298 -21.79 31.29 -28.89
CA ARG A 298 -22.75 31.20 -27.79
C ARG A 298 -24.19 31.18 -28.32
N GLY A 299 -25.01 30.27 -27.79
CA GLY A 299 -26.41 30.10 -28.15
C GLY A 299 -26.68 29.23 -29.38
N ALA A 300 -25.66 28.86 -30.17
CA ALA A 300 -25.83 27.92 -31.27
C ALA A 300 -26.20 26.51 -30.77
N ALA A 301 -27.12 25.83 -31.46
CA ALA A 301 -27.45 24.44 -31.15
C ALA A 301 -26.26 23.53 -31.53
N LEU A 302 -25.80 22.71 -30.59
CA LEU A 302 -24.68 21.79 -30.81
C LEU A 302 -25.11 20.64 -31.73
N GLU A 303 -24.53 20.59 -32.92
CA GLU A 303 -24.78 19.54 -33.91
C GLU A 303 -23.60 18.56 -34.02
N GLN A 304 -23.87 17.34 -34.49
CA GLN A 304 -22.85 16.29 -34.64
C GLN A 304 -21.63 16.76 -35.44
N GLY A 305 -21.83 17.53 -36.53
CA GLY A 305 -20.73 18.03 -37.37
C GLY A 305 -19.96 19.21 -36.76
N MET A 306 -20.40 19.76 -35.63
CA MET A 306 -19.67 20.77 -34.87
C MET A 306 -18.73 20.15 -33.83
N LEU A 307 -18.89 18.86 -33.53
CA LEU A 307 -18.14 18.15 -32.50
C LEU A 307 -17.27 17.06 -33.13
N ARG A 308 -16.13 16.75 -32.52
CA ARG A 308 -15.31 15.59 -32.87
C ARG A 308 -14.63 15.03 -31.64
N ILE A 309 -14.03 13.85 -31.77
CA ILE A 309 -13.33 13.17 -30.69
C ILE A 309 -11.81 13.33 -30.88
N ALA A 310 -11.10 13.74 -29.83
CA ALA A 310 -9.64 13.87 -29.86
C ALA A 310 -9.01 13.65 -28.47
N SER A 311 -7.70 13.41 -28.42
CA SER A 311 -6.92 13.45 -27.16
C SER A 311 -6.49 14.87 -26.82
N PRO A 312 -6.13 15.15 -25.55
CA PRO A 312 -6.22 14.28 -24.36
C PRO A 312 -7.66 14.08 -23.83
N GLY A 313 -7.82 13.21 -22.83
CA GLY A 313 -9.05 12.91 -22.10
C GLY A 313 -9.37 13.94 -21.01
N GLN A 314 -9.42 15.22 -21.36
CA GLN A 314 -9.63 16.33 -20.42
C GLN A 314 -11.08 16.80 -20.31
N GLY A 315 -11.82 16.81 -21.41
CA GLY A 315 -13.26 17.11 -21.46
C GLY A 315 -14.15 15.87 -21.34
N LEU A 316 -15.44 16.06 -21.60
CA LEU A 316 -16.49 15.05 -21.65
C LEU A 316 -16.03 13.80 -22.41
N PRO A 317 -16.19 12.59 -21.83
CA PRO A 317 -15.81 11.38 -22.51
C PRO A 317 -16.72 11.12 -23.74
N PRO A 318 -16.21 10.46 -24.80
CA PRO A 318 -16.93 10.35 -26.07
C PRO A 318 -18.31 9.71 -26.00
N TYR A 319 -18.53 8.79 -25.04
CA TYR A 319 -19.83 8.15 -24.85
C TYR A 319 -20.94 9.12 -24.39
N ARG A 320 -20.56 10.31 -23.89
CA ARG A 320 -21.49 11.37 -23.48
C ARG A 320 -21.75 12.42 -24.56
N LEU A 321 -21.10 12.31 -25.73
CA LEU A 321 -21.36 13.22 -26.86
C LEU A 321 -22.86 13.36 -27.19
N PRO A 322 -23.68 12.28 -27.22
CA PRO A 322 -25.11 12.40 -27.51
C PRO A 322 -25.87 13.34 -26.56
N GLU A 323 -25.39 13.53 -25.33
CA GLU A 323 -26.03 14.42 -24.35
C GLU A 323 -25.88 15.91 -24.71
N LEU A 324 -24.87 16.26 -25.51
CA LEU A 324 -24.64 17.63 -25.99
C LEU A 324 -25.56 17.99 -27.16
N LEU A 325 -25.97 17.00 -27.96
CA LEU A 325 -26.64 17.25 -29.23
C LEU A 325 -27.98 17.96 -29.04
N GLY A 326 -28.17 19.06 -29.76
CA GLY A 326 -29.37 19.90 -29.70
C GLY A 326 -29.39 20.91 -28.54
N LYS A 327 -28.46 20.85 -27.59
CA LYS A 327 -28.32 21.88 -26.54
C LYS A 327 -27.72 23.16 -27.11
N PRO A 328 -28.15 24.36 -26.65
CA PRO A 328 -27.50 25.61 -27.01
C PRO A 328 -26.13 25.74 -26.31
N ALA A 329 -25.10 26.18 -27.02
CA ALA A 329 -23.79 26.46 -26.44
C ALA A 329 -23.90 27.55 -25.35
N CYS A 330 -23.40 27.27 -24.13
CA CYS A 330 -23.53 28.18 -22.99
C CYS A 330 -22.53 29.36 -23.03
N ARG A 331 -21.46 29.21 -23.81
CA ARG A 331 -20.34 30.13 -24.04
C ARG A 331 -19.92 30.08 -25.51
N ASP A 332 -19.03 30.98 -25.90
CA ASP A 332 -18.27 30.81 -27.14
C ASP A 332 -17.25 29.68 -26.97
N ILE A 333 -17.17 28.79 -27.95
CA ILE A 333 -16.32 27.59 -27.94
C ILE A 333 -15.44 27.63 -29.18
N ALA A 334 -14.14 27.83 -29.00
CA ALA A 334 -13.20 27.90 -30.13
C ALA A 334 -12.92 26.51 -30.70
N GLN A 335 -12.53 26.43 -31.97
CA GLN A 335 -12.09 25.19 -32.59
C GLN A 335 -10.97 24.54 -31.75
N GLY A 336 -11.16 23.27 -31.38
CA GLY A 336 -10.21 22.52 -30.56
C GLY A 336 -10.48 22.58 -29.06
N ASP A 337 -11.34 23.48 -28.59
CA ASP A 337 -11.75 23.52 -27.18
C ASP A 337 -12.44 22.22 -26.76
N PHE A 338 -12.20 21.82 -25.51
CA PHE A 338 -12.93 20.75 -24.86
C PHE A 338 -14.36 21.18 -24.51
N LEU A 339 -15.26 20.20 -24.56
CA LEU A 339 -16.59 20.30 -23.97
C LEU A 339 -16.54 19.68 -22.58
N PHE A 340 -17.14 20.32 -21.58
CA PHE A 340 -17.13 19.89 -20.18
C PHE A 340 -18.55 19.65 -19.63
N GLU A 341 -18.65 19.19 -18.39
CA GLU A 341 -19.96 19.00 -17.72
C GLU A 341 -20.76 20.30 -17.69
N SER A 342 -20.13 21.46 -17.49
CA SER A 342 -20.83 22.75 -17.54
C SER A 342 -21.56 22.99 -18.87
N ASP A 343 -21.05 22.46 -19.98
CA ASP A 343 -21.66 22.61 -21.31
C ASP A 343 -22.94 21.76 -21.45
N LEU A 344 -23.22 20.84 -20.51
CA LEU A 344 -24.48 20.10 -20.41
C LEU A 344 -25.54 20.81 -19.55
N LEU A 345 -25.12 21.71 -18.66
CA LEU A 345 -25.98 22.38 -17.68
C LEU A 345 -26.67 23.61 -18.27
N GLU A 346 -27.86 23.94 -17.77
CA GLU A 346 -28.54 25.19 -18.09
C GLU A 346 -27.97 26.33 -17.25
N ARG A 347 -27.51 27.40 -17.92
CA ARG A 347 -27.07 28.73 -17.40
C ARG A 347 -26.61 28.80 -15.93
N GLN A 348 -25.32 29.11 -15.73
CA GLN A 348 -24.89 29.91 -14.57
C GLN A 348 -24.64 31.36 -14.99
N THR A 349 -25.17 32.30 -14.21
CA THR A 349 -24.97 33.75 -14.36
C THR A 349 -23.50 34.14 -14.19
N GLU A 350 -23.01 35.09 -14.99
CA GLU A 350 -21.68 35.73 -14.91
C GLU A 350 -21.54 36.64 -13.66
N GLN A 351 -22.01 36.20 -12.49
CA GLN A 351 -21.71 36.90 -11.24
C GLN A 351 -20.32 36.48 -10.76
N LYS A 352 -19.55 37.46 -10.27
CA LYS A 352 -18.32 37.15 -9.54
C LYS A 352 -18.66 36.24 -8.36
N LEU A 353 -17.90 35.15 -8.21
CA LEU A 353 -18.05 34.28 -7.06
C LEU A 353 -17.44 34.99 -5.85
N ALA A 354 -18.15 34.96 -4.72
CA ALA A 354 -17.71 35.51 -3.46
C ALA A 354 -17.70 34.40 -2.41
N PHE A 355 -16.62 34.34 -1.64
CA PHE A 355 -16.42 33.39 -0.56
C PHE A 355 -15.97 34.14 0.68
N ASP A 356 -16.51 33.75 1.83
CA ASP A 356 -16.10 34.24 3.14
C ASP A 356 -15.32 33.11 3.83
N MET A 357 -14.09 33.39 4.26
CA MET A 357 -13.16 32.41 4.80
C MET A 357 -12.49 32.95 6.09
N PRO A 358 -12.25 32.08 7.09
CA PRO A 358 -11.70 32.50 8.38
C PRO A 358 -10.21 32.88 8.32
N ILE A 359 -9.51 32.45 7.26
CA ILE A 359 -8.10 32.72 7.00
C ILE A 359 -7.92 33.16 5.54
N ARG A 360 -6.76 33.71 5.19
CA ARG A 360 -6.50 34.21 3.83
C ARG A 360 -6.61 33.08 2.81
N TRP A 361 -7.36 33.31 1.74
CA TRP A 361 -7.65 32.28 0.75
C TRP A 361 -7.30 32.70 -0.67
N GLY A 362 -7.02 31.71 -1.50
CA GLY A 362 -6.72 31.89 -2.91
C GLY A 362 -7.17 30.74 -3.77
N VAL A 363 -6.70 30.77 -5.01
CA VAL A 363 -6.84 29.66 -5.96
C VAL A 363 -5.53 29.47 -6.72
N PRO A 364 -5.22 28.23 -7.14
CA PRO A 364 -4.12 27.98 -8.04
C PRO A 364 -4.46 28.47 -9.45
N VAL A 365 -3.47 29.03 -10.13
CA VAL A 365 -3.59 29.53 -11.50
C VAL A 365 -2.34 29.22 -12.30
N ARG A 366 -2.48 29.07 -13.62
CA ARG A 366 -1.38 29.22 -14.57
C ARG A 366 -1.49 30.56 -15.30
N TYR A 367 -0.45 30.92 -16.04
CA TYR A 367 -0.43 32.17 -16.83
C TYR A 367 -1.62 32.29 -17.79
N HIS A 368 -2.11 31.19 -18.37
CA HIS A 368 -3.26 31.22 -19.27
C HIS A 368 -4.61 31.33 -18.55
N ASP A 369 -4.67 31.01 -17.25
CA ASP A 369 -5.92 31.05 -16.45
C ASP A 369 -6.11 32.42 -15.78
N PHE A 370 -5.01 33.07 -15.39
CA PHE A 370 -5.01 34.22 -14.48
C PHE A 370 -5.99 35.35 -14.87
N LEU A 371 -5.94 35.81 -16.12
CA LEU A 371 -6.80 36.93 -16.57
C LEU A 371 -8.28 36.55 -16.65
N ASP A 372 -8.60 35.27 -16.82
CA ASP A 372 -9.98 34.79 -16.77
C ASP A 372 -10.45 34.70 -15.31
N TYR A 373 -9.64 34.10 -14.44
CA TYR A 373 -9.98 33.93 -13.02
C TYR A 373 -10.13 35.26 -12.29
N ARG A 374 -9.27 36.25 -12.59
CA ARG A 374 -9.39 37.62 -12.08
C ARG A 374 -10.73 38.29 -12.43
N ARG A 375 -11.39 37.88 -13.53
CA ARG A 375 -12.72 38.39 -13.87
C ARG A 375 -13.83 37.71 -13.06
N ARG A 376 -13.59 36.50 -12.57
CA ARG A 376 -14.57 35.64 -11.88
C ARG A 376 -14.50 35.72 -10.36
N ILE A 377 -13.33 35.98 -9.77
CA ILE A 377 -13.12 35.99 -8.33
C ILE A 377 -12.18 37.12 -7.87
N GLU A 378 -12.25 37.46 -6.58
CA GLU A 378 -11.39 38.43 -5.90
C GLU A 378 -10.83 37.81 -4.60
N PRO A 379 -9.82 36.93 -4.69
CA PRO A 379 -9.22 36.29 -3.52
C PRO A 379 -8.17 37.18 -2.83
N ASP A 380 -7.72 36.78 -1.64
CA ASP A 380 -6.59 37.41 -0.94
C ASP A 380 -5.25 37.16 -1.64
N LEU A 381 -5.14 36.06 -2.41
CA LEU A 381 -3.94 35.66 -3.13
C LEU A 381 -4.24 34.82 -4.37
N PHE A 382 -3.25 34.75 -5.26
CA PHE A 382 -3.17 33.75 -6.31
C PHE A 382 -1.90 32.92 -6.14
N GLU A 383 -2.00 31.60 -6.32
CA GLU A 383 -0.85 30.71 -6.35
C GLU A 383 -0.51 30.35 -7.79
N PHE A 384 0.67 30.72 -8.27
CA PHE A 384 1.09 30.40 -9.63
C PHE A 384 1.75 29.03 -9.70
N HIS A 385 1.08 28.07 -10.33
CA HIS A 385 1.64 26.74 -10.60
C HIS A 385 2.40 26.76 -11.92
N LEU A 386 3.70 27.00 -11.85
CA LEU A 386 4.53 27.15 -13.04
C LEU A 386 4.95 25.78 -13.60
N SER A 387 5.00 25.67 -14.93
CA SER A 387 5.80 24.64 -15.59
C SER A 387 7.22 25.16 -15.82
N TYR A 388 8.18 24.26 -16.06
CA TYR A 388 9.55 24.67 -16.42
C TYR A 388 9.62 25.57 -17.66
N ARG A 389 8.62 25.48 -18.56
CA ARG A 389 8.51 26.36 -19.73
C ARG A 389 8.07 27.77 -19.34
N ASP A 390 7.19 27.89 -18.36
CA ASP A 390 6.70 29.18 -17.90
C ASP A 390 7.82 30.01 -17.25
N LEU A 391 8.81 29.35 -16.63
CA LEU A 391 10.02 30.01 -16.11
C LEU A 391 10.86 30.72 -17.18
N SER A 392 10.65 30.40 -18.46
CA SER A 392 11.33 31.05 -19.59
C SER A 392 10.50 32.18 -20.21
N LEU A 393 9.27 32.39 -19.74
CA LEU A 393 8.37 33.43 -20.24
C LEU A 393 8.49 34.70 -19.39
N LYS A 394 8.19 35.82 -20.03
CA LYS A 394 8.01 37.10 -19.35
C LYS A 394 6.55 37.20 -18.86
N PRO A 395 6.28 37.59 -17.60
CA PRO A 395 4.91 37.61 -17.07
C PRO A 395 4.01 38.72 -17.66
N GLN A 396 4.58 39.80 -18.19
CA GLN A 396 3.84 41.00 -18.64
C GLN A 396 2.67 40.74 -19.62
N PRO A 397 2.75 39.80 -20.59
CA PRO A 397 1.63 39.51 -21.49
C PRO A 397 0.47 38.76 -20.82
N PHE A 398 0.72 38.14 -19.68
CA PHE A 398 -0.21 37.22 -19.00
C PHE A 398 -0.78 37.80 -17.72
N LEU A 399 -0.08 38.75 -17.09
CA LEU A 399 -0.44 39.30 -15.80
C LEU A 399 -0.91 40.75 -15.89
N ALA A 400 -1.65 41.15 -14.87
CA ALA A 400 -2.11 42.49 -14.64
C ALA A 400 -2.18 42.74 -13.13
N GLU A 401 -2.02 43.99 -12.72
CA GLU A 401 -1.92 44.36 -11.31
C GLU A 401 -3.17 43.95 -10.51
N VAL A 402 -2.96 43.40 -9.32
CA VAL A 402 -4.00 42.97 -8.38
C VAL A 402 -3.70 43.47 -6.97
N ASP A 403 -4.76 43.71 -6.20
CA ASP A 403 -4.70 44.13 -4.79
C ASP A 403 -4.72 42.93 -3.85
N CYS A 404 -3.98 41.88 -4.20
CA CYS A 404 -3.86 40.68 -3.37
C CYS A 404 -2.86 40.93 -2.23
N SER A 405 -3.24 40.53 -1.02
CA SER A 405 -2.42 40.68 0.19
C SER A 405 -1.23 39.72 0.26
N ARG A 406 -1.17 38.71 -0.62
CA ARG A 406 -0.08 37.72 -0.67
C ARG A 406 0.15 37.20 -2.09
N LEU A 407 1.40 36.81 -2.38
CA LEU A 407 1.79 36.09 -3.59
C LEU A 407 2.40 34.74 -3.22
N VAL A 408 1.96 33.68 -3.88
CA VAL A 408 2.53 32.34 -3.76
C VAL A 408 2.90 31.83 -5.16
N VAL A 409 4.06 31.19 -5.28
CA VAL A 409 4.50 30.54 -6.52
C VAL A 409 4.85 29.10 -6.19
N HIS A 410 4.19 28.17 -6.85
CA HIS A 410 4.55 26.76 -6.78
C HIS A 410 5.61 26.46 -7.83
N ALA A 411 6.79 26.04 -7.36
CA ALA A 411 7.89 25.63 -8.21
C ALA A 411 7.47 24.45 -9.10
N PRO A 412 7.93 24.39 -10.36
CA PRO A 412 7.76 23.19 -11.16
C PRO A 412 8.45 22.01 -10.45
N GLU A 413 7.80 20.86 -10.38
CA GLU A 413 8.48 19.65 -9.93
C GLU A 413 9.40 19.10 -11.03
N LEU A 414 8.98 19.26 -12.28
CA LEU A 414 9.60 18.74 -13.47
C LEU A 414 10.29 19.85 -14.26
N PHE A 415 11.57 19.63 -14.56
CA PHE A 415 12.43 20.47 -15.38
C PHE A 415 12.81 19.81 -16.71
N GLU A 416 13.65 20.50 -17.48
CA GLU A 416 14.16 20.01 -18.76
C GLU A 416 14.82 18.63 -18.63
N ASN A 417 14.79 17.82 -19.69
CA ASN A 417 15.39 16.47 -19.75
C ASN A 417 14.80 15.44 -18.77
N SER A 418 13.55 15.62 -18.33
CA SER A 418 12.91 14.73 -17.36
C SER A 418 13.62 14.70 -16.00
N GLU A 419 14.21 15.83 -15.60
CA GLU A 419 14.80 16.01 -14.28
C GLU A 419 13.76 16.55 -13.29
N LEU A 420 13.84 16.08 -12.04
CA LEU A 420 13.04 16.59 -10.93
C LEU A 420 13.87 17.58 -10.13
N LEU A 421 13.19 18.47 -9.41
CA LEU A 421 13.86 19.24 -8.37
C LEU A 421 14.33 18.31 -7.25
N ASP A 422 15.64 18.11 -7.13
CA ASP A 422 16.22 17.34 -6.03
C ASP A 422 17.44 18.06 -5.45
N LEU A 423 17.21 18.79 -4.35
CA LEU A 423 18.23 19.56 -3.65
C LEU A 423 19.15 18.68 -2.80
N VAL A 424 18.82 17.39 -2.63
CA VAL A 424 19.57 16.46 -1.77
C VAL A 424 20.18 15.30 -2.55
N ALA A 425 20.09 15.33 -3.89
CA ALA A 425 20.64 14.34 -4.79
C ALA A 425 22.10 13.99 -4.44
N ASP A 426 22.43 12.69 -4.53
CA ASP A 426 23.80 12.20 -4.29
C ASP A 426 24.78 12.72 -5.34
N ASP A 427 24.35 12.82 -6.61
CA ASP A 427 25.13 13.40 -7.70
C ASP A 427 25.26 14.93 -7.51
N PRO A 428 26.48 15.45 -7.24
CA PRO A 428 26.69 16.88 -7.06
C PRO A 428 26.32 17.71 -8.30
N ALA A 429 26.47 17.15 -9.50
CA ALA A 429 26.12 17.85 -10.73
C ALA A 429 24.59 17.98 -10.88
N TYR A 430 23.85 16.92 -10.56
CA TYR A 430 22.38 16.96 -10.50
C TYR A 430 21.91 17.97 -9.46
N ARG A 431 22.45 17.89 -8.24
CA ARG A 431 22.13 18.82 -7.15
C ARG A 431 22.40 20.27 -7.54
N ARG A 432 23.50 20.55 -8.23
CA ARG A 432 23.80 21.91 -8.72
C ARG A 432 22.75 22.41 -9.70
N ARG A 433 22.29 21.58 -10.63
CA ARG A 433 21.19 21.94 -11.55
C ARG A 433 19.89 22.20 -10.81
N SER A 434 19.56 21.42 -9.79
CA SER A 434 18.39 21.66 -8.93
C SER A 434 18.47 23.01 -8.21
N ILE A 435 19.65 23.38 -7.69
CA ILE A 435 19.88 24.70 -7.07
C ILE A 435 19.69 25.84 -8.09
N ASP A 436 20.29 25.71 -9.28
CA ASP A 436 20.14 26.71 -10.34
C ASP A 436 18.67 26.82 -10.82
N ASN A 437 17.94 25.71 -10.84
CA ASN A 437 16.51 25.67 -11.15
C ASN A 437 15.65 26.35 -10.07
N LEU A 438 15.97 26.16 -8.79
CA LEU A 438 15.31 26.89 -7.71
C LEU A 438 15.59 28.40 -7.80
N GLN A 439 16.80 28.81 -8.17
CA GLN A 439 17.09 30.22 -8.43
C GLN A 439 16.22 30.80 -9.56
N ARG A 440 16.01 30.05 -10.66
CA ARG A 440 15.09 30.47 -11.74
C ARG A 440 13.67 30.71 -11.22
N VAL A 441 13.21 29.91 -10.25
CA VAL A 441 11.89 30.10 -9.61
C VAL A 441 11.86 31.36 -8.76
N VAL A 442 12.93 31.65 -8.01
CA VAL A 442 13.05 32.92 -7.26
C VAL A 442 12.97 34.11 -8.21
N ASP A 443 13.74 34.10 -9.29
CA ASP A 443 13.78 35.19 -10.27
C ASP A 443 12.41 35.40 -10.94
N ALA A 444 11.70 34.31 -11.25
CA ALA A 444 10.34 34.38 -11.77
C ALA A 444 9.35 34.93 -10.74
N THR A 445 9.48 34.53 -9.48
CA THR A 445 8.62 35.00 -8.37
C THR A 445 8.77 36.50 -8.15
N LEU A 446 10.00 37.03 -8.22
CA LEU A 446 10.25 38.47 -8.14
C LEU A 446 9.59 39.23 -9.29
N GLN A 447 9.66 38.72 -10.53
CA GLN A 447 9.01 39.32 -11.70
C GLN A 447 7.48 39.29 -11.60
N ILE A 448 6.89 38.19 -11.11
CA ILE A 448 5.45 38.11 -10.83
C ILE A 448 5.08 39.12 -9.74
N GLY A 449 5.93 39.28 -8.73
CA GLY A 449 5.74 40.20 -7.62
C GLY A 449 5.56 41.67 -8.01
N GLU A 450 6.00 42.09 -9.21
CA GLU A 450 5.74 43.43 -9.75
C GLU A 450 4.24 43.72 -9.95
N PHE A 451 3.43 42.68 -10.14
CA PHE A 451 1.97 42.78 -10.32
C PHE A 451 1.19 42.64 -9.01
N PHE A 452 1.88 42.43 -7.89
CA PHE A 452 1.31 42.23 -6.56
C PHE A 452 1.89 43.26 -5.58
N PRO A 453 1.67 44.58 -5.81
CA PRO A 453 2.30 45.64 -5.02
C PRO A 453 1.87 45.64 -3.54
N ALA A 454 0.69 45.08 -3.24
CA ALA A 454 0.14 44.98 -1.89
C ALA A 454 0.56 43.69 -1.14
N ALA A 455 1.32 42.78 -1.78
CA ALA A 455 1.67 41.50 -1.17
C ALA A 455 2.63 41.68 0.02
N ASP A 456 2.23 41.18 1.19
CA ASP A 456 3.03 41.21 2.41
C ASP A 456 4.18 40.20 2.42
N ALA A 457 4.03 39.12 1.64
CA ALA A 457 5.01 38.07 1.45
C ALA A 457 4.97 37.52 0.03
N ARG A 458 6.14 37.02 -0.43
CA ARG A 458 6.33 36.32 -1.70
C ARG A 458 6.83 34.92 -1.39
N LEU A 459 5.92 33.97 -1.32
CA LEU A 459 6.20 32.61 -0.88
C LEU A 459 6.48 31.71 -2.09
N ILE A 460 7.43 30.80 -1.95
CA ILE A 460 7.77 29.79 -2.96
C ILE A 460 7.50 28.42 -2.35
N VAL A 461 6.49 27.72 -2.86
CA VAL A 461 6.23 26.32 -2.51
C VAL A 461 7.09 25.44 -3.41
N ALA A 462 7.79 24.46 -2.84
CA ALA A 462 8.58 23.53 -3.62
C ALA A 462 8.68 22.15 -2.98
N ASN A 463 8.66 21.12 -3.85
CA ASN A 463 9.04 19.76 -3.51
C ASN A 463 10.57 19.67 -3.61
N ILE A 464 11.23 19.51 -2.47
CA ILE A 464 12.68 19.74 -2.33
C ILE A 464 13.55 18.55 -2.77
N GLY A 465 12.94 17.43 -3.16
CA GLY A 465 13.62 16.17 -3.46
C GLY A 465 13.63 15.16 -2.32
N GLY A 466 14.66 14.33 -2.29
CA GLY A 466 14.81 13.28 -1.28
C GLY A 466 14.01 12.01 -1.57
N PHE A 467 13.70 11.74 -2.82
CA PHE A 467 13.04 10.51 -3.27
C PHE A 467 14.05 9.41 -3.68
N SER A 468 13.60 8.17 -3.71
CA SER A 468 14.32 7.01 -4.24
C SER A 468 13.44 6.16 -5.14
N ALA A 469 14.06 5.45 -6.09
CA ALA A 469 13.33 4.74 -7.15
C ALA A 469 12.71 3.42 -6.67
N ASP A 470 13.51 2.56 -6.05
CA ASP A 470 13.15 1.14 -5.84
C ASP A 470 12.84 0.79 -4.38
N ALA A 471 13.44 1.50 -3.42
CA ALA A 471 13.28 1.24 -1.99
C ALA A 471 13.52 2.51 -1.17
N PRO A 472 12.91 2.65 0.02
CA PRO A 472 13.23 3.74 0.95
C PRO A 472 14.70 3.63 1.40
N ARG A 473 15.34 4.79 1.61
CA ARG A 473 16.68 4.87 2.17
C ARG A 473 16.67 4.52 3.66
N PRO A 474 17.78 4.00 4.22
CA PRO A 474 17.90 3.78 5.66
C PRO A 474 17.61 5.07 6.45
N LEU A 475 16.85 4.95 7.55
CA LEU A 475 16.48 6.10 8.40
C LEU A 475 17.70 6.89 8.90
N ALA A 476 18.83 6.20 9.12
CA ALA A 476 20.09 6.81 9.54
C ALA A 476 20.66 7.84 8.52
N MET A 477 20.20 7.82 7.27
CA MET A 477 20.61 8.81 6.26
C MET A 477 19.82 10.12 6.33
N ARG A 478 18.67 10.18 7.02
CA ARG A 478 17.83 11.38 7.04
C ARG A 478 18.55 12.65 7.52
N PRO A 479 19.36 12.61 8.61
CA PRO A 479 20.10 13.80 9.04
C PRO A 479 21.04 14.35 7.97
N GLU A 480 21.71 13.48 7.21
CA GLU A 480 22.60 13.88 6.12
C GLU A 480 21.80 14.53 4.97
N LEU A 481 20.62 14.00 4.64
CA LEU A 481 19.77 14.57 3.61
C LEU A 481 19.27 15.98 4.00
N TYR A 482 18.86 16.20 5.25
CA TYR A 482 18.48 17.53 5.72
C TYR A 482 19.67 18.50 5.71
N GLU A 483 20.88 18.08 6.09
CA GLU A 483 22.06 18.96 5.99
C GLU A 483 22.34 19.36 4.54
N ARG A 484 22.26 18.41 3.59
CA ARG A 484 22.39 18.73 2.17
C ARG A 484 21.33 19.70 1.68
N PHE A 485 20.09 19.57 2.15
CA PHE A 485 19.01 20.50 1.83
C PHE A 485 19.36 21.92 2.31
N HIS A 486 19.79 22.06 3.57
CA HIS A 486 20.20 23.37 4.11
C HIS A 486 21.39 23.95 3.35
N GLU A 487 22.38 23.14 2.99
CA GLU A 487 23.53 23.60 2.19
C GLU A 487 23.15 24.00 0.76
N ALA A 488 22.18 23.32 0.15
CA ALA A 488 21.62 23.73 -1.14
C ALA A 488 20.88 25.07 -1.03
N CYS A 489 20.07 25.26 0.01
CA CYS A 489 19.37 26.52 0.27
C CYS A 489 20.33 27.70 0.50
N ARG A 490 21.46 27.50 1.18
CA ARG A 490 22.49 28.54 1.36
C ARG A 490 23.12 29.03 0.05
N GLN A 491 22.96 28.27 -1.05
CA GLN A 491 23.48 28.62 -2.38
C GLN A 491 22.47 29.33 -3.28
N VAL A 492 21.22 29.51 -2.82
CA VAL A 492 20.17 30.24 -3.53
C VAL A 492 20.04 31.63 -2.93
N ASP A 493 20.04 32.66 -3.77
CA ASP A 493 19.71 34.03 -3.36
C ASP A 493 18.20 34.21 -3.42
N PHE A 494 17.56 34.01 -2.27
CA PHE A 494 16.11 34.20 -2.11
C PHE A 494 15.68 35.66 -2.12
N ALA A 495 16.59 36.63 -2.03
CA ALA A 495 16.28 38.06 -2.00
C ALA A 495 15.06 38.39 -1.11
N GLY A 496 13.98 38.95 -1.69
CA GLY A 496 12.73 39.28 -1.00
C GLY A 496 11.64 38.21 -1.06
N THR A 497 12.02 36.96 -1.35
CA THR A 497 11.16 35.78 -1.40
C THR A 497 11.47 34.81 -0.26
N GLU A 498 10.57 33.88 0.01
CA GLU A 498 10.74 32.88 1.05
C GLU A 498 10.40 31.49 0.53
N LEU A 499 11.34 30.55 0.65
CA LEU A 499 11.07 29.13 0.38
C LEU A 499 10.28 28.52 1.54
N ILE A 500 9.15 27.92 1.20
CA ILE A 500 8.31 27.15 2.12
C ILE A 500 8.18 25.71 1.60
N PRO A 501 9.07 24.80 2.02
CA PRO A 501 9.04 23.42 1.53
C PRO A 501 7.70 22.76 1.81
N GLN A 502 7.20 22.03 0.82
CA GLN A 502 5.97 21.25 0.95
C GLN A 502 6.28 19.91 1.62
N ASN A 503 5.41 19.48 2.53
CA ASN A 503 5.46 18.10 3.02
C ASN A 503 4.97 17.15 1.93
N MET A 504 5.61 15.99 1.84
CA MET A 504 5.39 14.99 0.80
C MET A 504 4.75 13.73 1.36
N ALA A 505 3.91 13.08 0.56
CA ALA A 505 3.39 11.75 0.88
C ALA A 505 4.53 10.70 0.88
N PRO A 506 4.35 9.51 1.52
CA PRO A 506 5.38 8.47 1.54
C PRO A 506 5.69 7.89 0.17
N PHE A 507 4.70 7.93 -0.72
CA PHE A 507 4.77 7.33 -2.05
C PHE A 507 4.32 8.29 -3.15
N PRO A 508 5.07 9.39 -3.39
CA PRO A 508 4.66 10.40 -4.37
C PRO A 508 4.73 9.85 -5.79
N TRP A 509 3.87 10.38 -6.66
CA TRP A 509 3.84 10.03 -8.08
C TRP A 509 4.71 10.99 -8.89
N HIS A 510 5.79 10.47 -9.47
CA HIS A 510 6.61 11.22 -10.42
C HIS A 510 6.70 10.47 -11.75
N PHE A 511 6.41 11.16 -12.86
CA PHE A 511 6.41 10.59 -14.22
C PHE A 511 5.52 9.35 -14.44
N GLY A 512 4.40 9.25 -13.72
CA GLY A 512 3.51 8.09 -13.80
C GLY A 512 4.06 6.83 -13.11
N GLY A 513 5.17 6.95 -12.38
CA GLY A 513 5.70 5.92 -11.48
C GLY A 513 5.66 6.37 -10.03
N GLN A 514 5.37 5.44 -9.13
CA GLN A 514 5.47 5.68 -7.69
C GLN A 514 6.94 5.72 -7.27
N ARG A 515 7.30 6.62 -6.36
CA ARG A 515 8.63 6.73 -5.74
C ARG A 515 8.52 6.56 -4.23
N HIS A 516 9.66 6.46 -3.55
CA HIS A 516 9.72 6.46 -2.08
C HIS A 516 10.26 7.80 -1.59
N GLN A 517 9.50 8.51 -0.77
CA GLN A 517 9.96 9.75 -0.14
C GLN A 517 10.74 9.48 1.15
N ASN A 518 11.87 10.17 1.35
CA ASN A 518 12.75 9.89 2.48
C ASN A 518 12.83 11.00 3.54
N ILE A 519 12.54 12.25 3.18
CA ILE A 519 12.54 13.43 4.08
C ILE A 519 11.33 14.33 3.78
N PHE A 520 11.07 15.32 4.62
CA PHE A 520 9.91 16.22 4.49
C PHE A 520 8.56 15.49 4.46
N MET A 521 8.43 14.47 5.31
CA MET A 521 7.24 13.62 5.37
C MET A 521 6.76 13.49 6.82
N MET A 522 7.63 13.08 7.73
CA MET A 522 7.25 12.82 9.12
C MET A 522 6.96 14.13 9.89
N PRO A 523 5.81 14.23 10.60
CA PRO A 523 5.42 15.46 11.30
C PRO A 523 6.40 15.95 12.38
N ASP A 524 6.99 15.02 13.13
CA ASP A 524 7.97 15.31 14.18
C ASP A 524 9.30 15.83 13.61
N GLU A 525 9.77 15.25 12.50
CA GLU A 525 10.93 15.74 11.76
C GLU A 525 10.68 17.14 11.21
N LEU A 526 9.55 17.35 10.53
CA LEU A 526 9.16 18.65 9.97
C LEU A 526 9.08 19.74 11.05
N ALA A 527 8.44 19.44 12.18
CA ALA A 527 8.35 20.39 13.29
C ALA A 527 9.71 20.69 13.91
N THR A 528 10.62 19.71 13.95
CA THR A 528 12.00 19.90 14.41
C THR A 528 12.77 20.80 13.46
N GLN A 529 12.72 20.54 12.15
CA GLN A 529 13.34 21.38 11.14
C GLN A 529 12.82 22.81 11.18
N ALA A 530 11.51 22.99 11.37
CA ALA A 530 10.90 24.31 11.53
C ALA A 530 11.45 25.08 12.74
N ARG A 531 11.53 24.44 13.90
CA ARG A 531 12.02 25.09 15.13
C ARG A 531 13.51 25.39 15.10
N GLU A 532 14.33 24.44 14.64
CA GLU A 532 15.79 24.55 14.72
C GLU A 532 16.36 25.46 13.64
N HIS A 533 15.73 25.50 12.46
CA HIS A 533 16.24 26.24 11.31
C HIS A 533 15.37 27.44 10.91
N GLY A 534 14.30 27.73 11.66
CA GLY A 534 13.39 28.84 11.35
C GLY A 534 12.61 28.64 10.05
N LEU A 535 12.44 27.38 9.63
CA LEU A 535 11.77 27.03 8.39
C LEU A 535 10.24 27.12 8.57
N ARG A 536 9.56 27.78 7.63
CA ARG A 536 8.10 27.69 7.52
C ARG A 536 7.73 26.76 6.38
N LEU A 537 6.57 26.12 6.48
CA LEU A 537 6.16 25.05 5.58
C LEU A 537 4.97 25.45 4.71
N CYS A 538 4.91 24.86 3.52
CA CYS A 538 3.63 24.63 2.86
C CYS A 538 3.09 23.29 3.39
N LEU A 539 1.97 23.30 4.08
CA LEU A 539 1.37 22.06 4.58
C LEU A 539 0.26 21.59 3.65
N ASP A 540 0.56 20.56 2.89
CA ASP A 540 -0.39 19.79 2.10
C ASP A 540 -1.10 18.76 2.99
N LEU A 541 -2.41 18.97 3.14
CA LEU A 541 -3.24 18.14 4.01
C LEU A 541 -3.42 16.73 3.45
N SER A 542 -3.43 16.56 2.13
CA SER A 542 -3.57 15.24 1.51
C SER A 542 -2.32 14.40 1.71
N HIS A 543 -1.14 14.99 1.53
CA HIS A 543 0.14 14.34 1.83
C HIS A 543 0.29 14.01 3.31
N LEU A 544 -0.14 14.90 4.19
CA LEU A 544 -0.13 14.66 5.63
C LEU A 544 -1.04 13.48 5.99
N GLN A 545 -2.26 13.44 5.47
CA GLN A 545 -3.21 12.35 5.72
C GLN A 545 -2.68 11.01 5.21
N MET A 546 -2.11 10.96 4.00
CA MET A 546 -1.51 9.74 3.46
C MET A 546 -0.31 9.26 4.29
N THR A 547 0.49 10.20 4.81
CA THR A 547 1.59 9.89 5.73
C THR A 547 1.06 9.31 7.03
N CYS A 548 0.07 9.96 7.64
CA CYS A 548 -0.56 9.49 8.88
C CYS A 548 -1.17 8.10 8.70
N PHE A 549 -1.88 7.86 7.60
CA PHE A 549 -2.44 6.56 7.28
C PHE A 549 -1.36 5.48 7.14
N HIS A 550 -0.28 5.76 6.41
CA HIS A 550 0.79 4.77 6.17
C HIS A 550 1.54 4.37 7.44
N PHE A 551 1.82 5.34 8.32
CA PHE A 551 2.59 5.11 9.55
C PHE A 551 1.72 4.90 10.80
N GLY A 552 0.39 4.90 10.67
CA GLY A 552 -0.54 4.76 11.80
C GLY A 552 -0.51 5.93 12.78
N LEU A 553 -0.29 7.15 12.29
CA LEU A 553 -0.28 8.37 13.09
C LEU A 553 -1.68 9.01 13.16
N ASP A 554 -1.93 9.79 14.20
CA ASP A 554 -3.15 10.59 14.32
C ASP A 554 -3.02 11.89 13.50
N PHE A 555 -3.90 12.06 12.51
CA PHE A 555 -3.88 13.22 11.62
C PHE A 555 -4.13 14.54 12.35
N GLN A 556 -5.07 14.57 13.31
CA GLN A 556 -5.42 15.81 14.01
C GLN A 556 -4.28 16.29 14.91
N ALA A 557 -3.57 15.37 15.56
CA ALA A 557 -2.37 15.66 16.34
C ALA A 557 -1.20 16.12 15.46
N ALA A 558 -1.01 15.48 14.30
CA ALA A 558 0.03 15.86 13.36
C ALA A 558 -0.24 17.27 12.77
N LEU A 559 -1.50 17.58 12.44
CA LEU A 559 -1.92 18.91 12.00
C LEU A 559 -1.67 19.96 13.07
N ALA A 560 -2.10 19.72 14.31
CA ALA A 560 -1.89 20.62 15.44
C ALA A 560 -0.39 20.91 15.70
N LEU A 561 0.46 19.92 15.48
CA LEU A 561 1.91 20.04 15.63
C LEU A 561 2.53 20.94 14.54
N LEU A 562 2.03 20.87 13.31
CA LEU A 562 2.62 21.53 12.15
C LEU A 562 2.04 22.91 11.86
N LEU A 563 0.76 23.16 12.15
CA LEU A 563 0.09 24.44 11.88
C LEU A 563 0.85 25.68 12.39
N PRO A 564 1.40 25.71 13.62
CA PRO A 564 2.18 26.85 14.11
C PRO A 564 3.47 27.15 13.30
N HIS A 565 3.88 26.21 12.45
CA HIS A 565 5.06 26.29 11.60
C HIS A 565 4.72 26.46 10.11
N SER A 566 3.44 26.53 9.75
CA SER A 566 2.96 26.68 8.38
C SER A 566 2.84 28.15 7.98
N ALA A 567 3.13 28.46 6.72
CA ALA A 567 2.85 29.77 6.11
C ALA A 567 1.72 29.69 5.06
N HIS A 568 1.64 28.54 4.39
CA HIS A 568 0.65 28.25 3.36
C HIS A 568 0.13 26.82 3.50
N LEU A 569 -1.11 26.58 3.08
CA LEU A 569 -1.73 25.26 3.07
C LEU A 569 -2.23 24.92 1.67
N HIS A 570 -1.94 23.70 1.25
CA HIS A 570 -2.67 23.05 0.17
C HIS A 570 -3.79 22.22 0.79
N VAL A 571 -5.02 22.73 0.67
CA VAL A 571 -6.19 22.15 1.31
C VAL A 571 -6.84 21.18 0.32
N ALA A 572 -6.55 19.91 0.52
CA ALA A 572 -6.95 18.80 -0.32
C ALA A 572 -7.46 17.64 0.56
N ASP A 573 -8.41 16.86 0.05
CA ASP A 573 -8.85 15.64 0.72
C ASP A 573 -8.00 14.44 0.25
N ALA A 574 -7.91 13.40 1.07
CA ALA A 574 -7.11 12.22 0.77
C ALA A 574 -7.83 10.92 1.14
N LYS A 575 -7.56 9.84 0.40
CA LYS A 575 -8.10 8.51 0.68
C LYS A 575 -7.02 7.43 0.66
N GLY A 576 -6.89 6.69 1.76
CA GLY A 576 -5.91 5.62 1.91
C GLY A 576 -4.47 6.09 1.67
N THR A 577 -3.68 5.28 0.95
CA THR A 577 -2.25 5.56 0.67
C THR A 577 -1.98 6.17 -0.70
N ASN A 578 -2.99 6.32 -1.56
CA ASN A 578 -2.80 6.69 -2.97
C ASN A 578 -3.96 7.52 -3.58
N GLY A 579 -4.87 8.03 -2.75
CA GLY A 579 -5.99 8.86 -3.18
C GLY A 579 -5.76 10.32 -2.85
N GLU A 580 -4.74 10.95 -3.41
CA GLU A 580 -4.42 12.37 -3.20
C GLU A 580 -5.42 13.29 -3.94
N GLY A 581 -5.74 14.45 -3.35
CA GLY A 581 -6.54 15.49 -4.01
C GLY A 581 -7.96 15.05 -4.41
N VAL A 582 -8.56 14.10 -3.69
CA VAL A 582 -9.93 13.63 -4.00
C VAL A 582 -10.94 14.76 -3.74
N VAL A 583 -12.16 14.60 -4.26
CA VAL A 583 -13.23 15.58 -4.02
C VAL A 583 -13.44 15.74 -2.51
N MET A 584 -13.44 16.99 -2.03
CA MET A 584 -13.62 17.29 -0.62
C MET A 584 -14.87 16.63 -0.04
N GLY A 585 -14.71 15.98 1.11
CA GLY A 585 -15.76 15.25 1.83
C GLY A 585 -15.94 13.80 1.37
N THR A 586 -15.11 13.31 0.45
CA THR A 586 -15.14 11.91 -0.04
C THR A 586 -13.93 11.07 0.41
N GLY A 587 -12.93 11.72 1.00
CA GLY A 587 -11.76 11.07 1.57
C GLY A 587 -11.91 10.78 3.06
N ASP A 588 -10.77 10.65 3.73
CA ASP A 588 -10.62 10.18 5.10
C ASP A 588 -10.37 11.32 6.11
N ILE A 589 -10.29 12.58 5.66
CA ILE A 589 -10.07 13.74 6.53
C ILE A 589 -11.36 14.12 7.27
N ASP A 590 -11.28 14.24 8.60
CA ASP A 590 -12.35 14.82 9.44
C ASP A 590 -12.39 16.35 9.25
N TRP A 591 -13.15 16.80 8.26
CA TRP A 591 -13.21 18.19 7.85
C TRP A 591 -13.69 19.16 8.94
N PRO A 592 -14.78 18.90 9.71
CA PRO A 592 -15.18 19.77 10.81
C PRO A 592 -14.07 20.03 11.83
N ALA A 593 -13.36 18.99 12.27
CA ALA A 593 -12.27 19.14 13.23
C ALA A 593 -11.07 19.88 12.60
N THR A 594 -10.69 19.48 11.39
CA THR A 594 -9.58 20.07 10.63
C THR A 594 -9.78 21.55 10.38
N TRP A 595 -10.97 21.94 9.91
CA TRP A 595 -11.27 23.33 9.58
C TRP A 595 -11.34 24.22 10.82
N ALA A 596 -11.86 23.71 11.93
CA ALA A 596 -11.84 24.41 13.21
C ALA A 596 -10.41 24.67 13.72
N GLN A 597 -9.47 23.73 13.53
CA GLN A 597 -8.05 23.95 13.87
C GLN A 597 -7.43 25.04 13.00
N ILE A 598 -7.60 24.94 11.68
CA ILE A 598 -7.06 25.90 10.70
C ILE A 598 -7.58 27.32 10.98
N GLY A 599 -8.86 27.47 11.32
CA GLY A 599 -9.47 28.76 11.64
C GLY A 599 -8.82 29.51 12.82
N ASN A 600 -8.04 28.84 13.67
CA ASN A 600 -7.30 29.48 14.76
C ASN A 600 -5.95 30.09 14.33
N HIS A 601 -5.59 30.00 13.05
CA HIS A 601 -4.32 30.44 12.49
C HIS A 601 -4.51 31.47 11.34
N PRO A 602 -5.01 32.68 11.63
CA PRO A 602 -5.33 33.70 10.61
C PRO A 602 -4.11 34.24 9.84
N GLU A 603 -2.89 34.00 10.33
CA GLU A 603 -1.64 34.33 9.66
C GLU A 603 -1.33 33.42 8.45
N VAL A 604 -1.90 32.21 8.47
CA VAL A 604 -1.73 31.20 7.43
C VAL A 604 -2.65 31.52 6.26
N SER A 605 -2.16 31.18 5.07
CA SER A 605 -2.94 31.28 3.83
C SER A 605 -3.22 29.90 3.25
N PHE A 606 -4.24 29.76 2.41
CA PHE A 606 -4.47 28.49 1.73
C PHE A 606 -5.00 28.66 0.31
N ILE A 607 -4.85 27.59 -0.47
CA ILE A 607 -5.63 27.33 -1.68
C ILE A 607 -6.33 25.97 -1.59
N PRO A 608 -7.49 25.79 -2.24
CA PRO A 608 -8.06 24.46 -2.45
C PRO A 608 -7.25 23.74 -3.52
N GLU A 609 -6.70 22.58 -3.19
CA GLU A 609 -6.01 21.73 -4.15
C GLU A 609 -6.87 20.49 -4.43
N VAL A 610 -7.72 20.61 -5.46
CA VAL A 610 -8.53 19.50 -5.96
C VAL A 610 -7.86 18.98 -7.22
N TRP A 611 -7.74 17.66 -7.33
CA TRP A 611 -7.25 17.03 -8.55
C TRP A 611 -8.03 17.55 -9.76
N GLN A 612 -7.31 18.18 -10.70
CA GLN A 612 -7.90 18.77 -11.91
C GLN A 612 -8.93 19.87 -11.65
N GLY A 613 -8.86 20.56 -10.51
CA GLY A 613 -9.85 21.56 -10.13
C GLY A 613 -9.94 22.76 -11.09
N HIS A 614 -8.90 23.03 -11.87
CA HIS A 614 -8.85 24.08 -12.88
C HIS A 614 -9.70 23.76 -14.13
N LYS A 615 -9.96 22.46 -14.38
CA LYS A 615 -10.83 22.04 -15.47
C LYS A 615 -12.23 22.57 -15.28
N ASP A 616 -12.96 22.60 -16.39
CA ASP A 616 -14.32 23.11 -16.41
C ASP A 616 -14.42 24.52 -15.76
N HIS A 617 -13.47 25.38 -16.15
CA HIS A 617 -13.38 26.77 -15.67
C HIS A 617 -13.29 26.91 -14.14
N GLY A 618 -12.53 26.02 -13.48
CA GLY A 618 -12.32 26.07 -12.03
C GLY A 618 -13.39 25.37 -11.20
N ALA A 619 -14.29 24.59 -11.82
CA ALA A 619 -15.44 23.99 -11.13
C ALA A 619 -15.05 23.21 -9.86
N GLY A 620 -13.92 22.50 -9.89
CA GLY A 620 -13.43 21.78 -8.71
C GLY A 620 -13.03 22.72 -7.57
N PHE A 621 -12.35 23.83 -7.88
CA PHE A 621 -12.00 24.85 -6.88
C PHE A 621 -13.24 25.51 -6.29
N TRP A 622 -14.23 25.85 -7.13
CA TRP A 622 -15.48 26.45 -6.64
C TRP A 622 -16.24 25.50 -5.73
N SER A 623 -16.32 24.21 -6.10
CA SER A 623 -16.96 23.19 -5.27
C SER A 623 -16.24 23.03 -3.92
N ALA A 624 -14.91 23.03 -3.92
CA ALA A 624 -14.11 22.96 -2.70
C ALA A 624 -14.33 24.18 -1.80
N LEU A 625 -14.24 25.39 -2.33
CA LEU A 625 -14.47 26.62 -1.55
C LEU A 625 -15.91 26.64 -1.00
N GLN A 626 -16.91 26.26 -1.80
CA GLN A 626 -18.29 26.15 -1.31
C GLN A 626 -18.45 25.12 -0.19
N PHE A 627 -17.73 24.01 -0.25
CA PHE A 627 -17.73 23.01 0.80
C PHE A 627 -17.14 23.57 2.10
N LEU A 628 -15.99 24.23 2.03
CA LEU A 628 -15.30 24.82 3.19
C LEU A 628 -16.11 25.97 3.82
N THR A 629 -16.75 26.83 3.02
CA THR A 629 -17.63 27.88 3.53
C THR A 629 -18.81 27.32 4.33
N ARG A 630 -19.31 26.11 4.02
CA ARG A 630 -20.39 25.47 4.80
C ARG A 630 -19.93 24.91 6.15
N LEU A 631 -18.62 24.76 6.36
CA LEU A 631 -18.03 24.34 7.62
C LEU A 631 -17.71 25.51 8.56
N SER A 632 -17.73 26.74 8.02
CA SER A 632 -17.35 27.98 8.71
C SER A 632 -18.50 28.60 9.49
#